data_AF-A0A2G9T4Q3-F1
#
_entry.id   AF-A0A2G9T4Q3-F1
#
_cell.length_a   1.000
_cell.length_b   1.000
_cell.length_c   1.000
_cell.angle_alpha   90.00
_cell.angle_beta   90.00
_cell.angle_gamma   90.00
#
_symmetry.space_group_name_H-M   'P 1'
#
loop_
_entity.id
_entity.type
_entity.pdbx_description
1 polymer ?
#
loop_
_entity_poly.entity_id
_entity_poly.type
_entity_poly.pdbx_seq_one_letter_code
_entity_poly.pdbx_strand_id
1 'polypeptide(L)'
;FMLRRLGHCYEVYPFILLAATLITGMVLTGYYSFTKIEVWMNKAGSKHNLAPWDWERSRDNYWKYGTVFFDMDNRLRKRCELMEMLQDEMLEAAKKRGTR
;
A
#
# COMPACT_ATOMS: atom_id res chain seq x y z
N PHE A 1 -0.68 -37.23 -2.72
CA PHE A 1 -1.78 -38.03 -3.28
C PHE A 1 -2.36 -37.41 -4.57
N MET A 2 -2.50 -36.08 -4.66
CA MET A 2 -3.16 -35.42 -5.80
C MET A 2 -2.39 -35.38 -7.13
N LEU A 3 -1.05 -35.29 -7.15
CA LEU A 3 -0.29 -35.03 -8.40
C LEU A 3 0.13 -36.27 -9.22
N ARG A 4 -0.08 -37.49 -8.70
CA ARG A 4 0.53 -38.71 -9.26
C ARG A 4 -0.30 -39.40 -10.35
N ARG A 5 -1.56 -38.99 -10.56
CA ARG A 5 -2.50 -39.57 -11.55
C ARG A 5 -3.19 -38.53 -12.47
N LEU A 6 -2.61 -37.33 -12.65
CA LEU A 6 -3.22 -36.29 -13.49
C LEU A 6 -3.28 -36.63 -14.99
N GLY A 7 -2.42 -37.53 -15.48
CA GLY A 7 -2.26 -37.78 -16.92
C GLY A 7 -3.48 -38.33 -17.67
N HIS A 8 -4.51 -38.80 -16.97
CA HIS A 8 -5.73 -39.36 -17.60
C HIS A 8 -6.99 -38.51 -17.38
N CYS A 9 -6.93 -37.45 -16.58
CA CYS A 9 -8.11 -36.68 -16.18
C CYS A 9 -8.01 -35.26 -16.73
N TYR A 10 -8.15 -35.13 -18.05
CA TYR A 10 -7.99 -33.86 -18.75
C TYR A 10 -9.00 -32.78 -18.33
N GLU A 11 -10.16 -33.22 -17.86
CA GLU A 11 -11.24 -32.36 -17.35
C GLU A 11 -10.85 -31.59 -16.09
N VAL A 12 -9.81 -32.04 -15.37
CA VAL A 12 -9.37 -31.43 -14.10
C VAL A 12 -8.37 -30.28 -14.31
N TYR A 13 -7.65 -30.26 -15.44
CA TYR A 13 -6.73 -29.16 -15.77
C TYR A 13 -7.36 -27.76 -15.75
N PRO A 14 -8.56 -27.50 -16.33
CA PRO A 14 -9.16 -26.18 -16.28
C PRO A 14 -9.51 -25.75 -14.85
N PHE A 15 -9.91 -26.66 -13.96
CA PHE A 15 -10.18 -26.34 -12.56
C PHE A 15 -8.90 -26.02 -11.78
N ILE A 16 -7.81 -26.73 -12.05
CA ILE A 16 -6.51 -26.45 -11.44
C ILE A 16 -5.97 -25.10 -11.93
N LEU A 17 -6.10 -24.81 -13.22
CA LEU A 17 -5.72 -23.52 -13.78
C LEU A 17 -6.53 -22.39 -13.12
N LEU A 18 -7.84 -22.55 -13.00
CA LEU A 18 -8.71 -21.57 -12.37
C LEU A 18 -8.38 -21.37 -10.88
N ALA A 19 -8.09 -22.45 -10.14
CA ALA A 19 -7.65 -22.35 -8.76
C ALA A 19 -6.30 -21.61 -8.65
N ALA A 20 -5.34 -21.92 -9.53
CA ALA A 20 -4.04 -21.27 -9.56
C ALA A 20 -4.14 -19.79 -9.91
N THR A 21 -5.00 -19.40 -10.87
CA THR A 21 -5.19 -17.99 -11.23
C THR A 21 -5.82 -17.20 -10.08
N LEU A 22 -6.80 -17.78 -9.37
CA LEU A 22 -7.40 -17.14 -8.19
C LEU A 22 -6.40 -16.94 -7.05
N ILE A 23 -5.63 -17.99 -6.72
CA ILE A 23 -4.61 -17.91 -5.66
C ILE A 23 -3.56 -16.86 -6.03
N THR A 24 -3.08 -16.89 -7.28
CA THR A 24 -2.10 -15.90 -7.77
C THR A 24 -2.68 -14.49 -7.72
N GLY A 25 -3.95 -14.31 -8.11
CA GLY A 25 -4.67 -13.05 -8.00
C GLY A 25 -4.72 -12.54 -6.56
N MET A 26 -5.09 -13.39 -5.60
CA MET A 26 -5.13 -13.01 -4.17
C MET A 26 -3.75 -12.63 -3.64
N VAL A 27 -2.69 -13.36 -4.01
CA VAL A 27 -1.31 -13.03 -3.60
C VAL A 27 -0.86 -11.70 -4.19
N LEU A 28 -1.14 -11.45 -5.47
CA LEU A 28 -0.80 -10.19 -6.14
C LEU A 28 -1.58 -9.01 -5.56
N THR A 29 -2.88 -9.18 -5.29
CA THR A 29 -3.69 -8.14 -4.63
C THR A 29 -3.19 -7.89 -3.22
N GLY A 30 -2.85 -8.94 -2.46
CA GLY A 30 -2.24 -8.80 -1.13
C GLY A 30 -0.92 -8.03 -1.18
N TYR A 31 -0.02 -8.43 -2.07
CA TYR A 31 1.26 -7.74 -2.32
C TYR A 31 1.05 -6.27 -2.67
N TYR A 32 0.11 -5.97 -3.56
CA TYR A 32 -0.24 -4.59 -3.93
C TYR A 32 -0.81 -3.81 -2.73
N SER A 33 -1.66 -4.41 -1.90
CA SER A 33 -2.19 -3.75 -0.70
C SER A 33 -1.08 -3.33 0.27
N PHE A 34 0.00 -4.11 0.41
CA PHE A 34 1.16 -3.72 1.23
C PHE A 34 1.93 -2.49 0.71
N THR A 35 1.72 -2.09 -0.54
CA THR A 35 2.35 -0.86 -1.10
C THR A 35 1.61 0.42 -0.70
N LYS A 36 0.43 0.31 -0.07
CA LYS A 36 -0.35 1.46 0.40
C LYS A 36 0.25 2.06 1.66
N ILE A 37 0.23 3.39 1.73
CA ILE A 37 0.69 4.16 2.90
C ILE A 37 -0.05 3.79 4.20
N GLU A 38 -1.26 3.26 4.08
CA GLU A 38 -2.13 2.84 5.19
C GLU A 38 -1.70 1.52 5.83
N VAL A 39 -1.02 0.64 5.09
CA VAL A 39 -0.68 -0.69 5.58
C VAL A 39 0.61 -0.65 6.39
N TRP A 40 0.45 -0.92 7.69
CA TRP A 40 1.52 -0.79 8.65
C TRP A 40 2.16 -2.14 8.97
N MET A 41 3.32 -2.39 8.36
CA MET A 41 4.07 -3.64 8.61
C MET A 41 5.02 -3.57 9.80
N ASN A 42 5.44 -2.38 10.25
CA ASN A 42 6.45 -2.26 11.29
C ASN A 42 6.10 -1.19 12.34
N LYS A 43 5.62 -1.66 13.51
CA LYS A 43 5.43 -0.86 14.72
C LYS A 43 6.74 -0.46 15.38
N ALA A 44 7.75 -1.30 15.26
CA ALA A 44 8.98 -1.22 16.04
C ALA A 44 10.02 -0.24 15.46
N GLY A 45 9.97 0.04 14.14
CA GLY A 45 10.92 0.93 13.46
C GLY A 45 10.53 2.42 13.43
N SER A 46 9.36 2.79 13.97
CA SER A 46 8.96 4.19 14.03
C SER A 46 9.76 4.86 15.14
N LYS A 47 10.79 5.62 14.76
CA LYS A 47 11.74 6.35 15.64
C LYS A 47 11.06 7.25 16.69
N HIS A 48 9.75 7.43 16.60
CA HIS A 48 8.90 8.13 17.54
C HIS A 48 7.53 7.41 17.55
N ASN A 49 6.84 7.36 18.68
CA ASN A 49 5.45 6.92 18.86
C ASN A 49 4.45 7.85 18.12
N LEU A 50 4.75 8.23 16.88
CA LEU A 50 3.93 9.09 16.04
C LEU A 50 2.87 8.24 15.35
N ALA A 51 1.66 8.78 15.28
CA ALA A 51 0.56 8.12 14.63
C ALA A 51 0.84 7.89 13.12
N PRO A 52 0.27 6.84 12.50
CA PRO A 52 0.57 6.49 11.12
C PRO A 52 0.17 7.56 10.08
N TRP A 53 -0.78 8.42 10.41
CA TRP A 53 -1.21 9.56 9.59
C TRP A 53 -0.39 10.83 9.83
N ASP A 54 0.70 10.74 10.60
CA ASP A 54 1.48 11.91 10.93
C ASP A 54 2.19 12.49 9.69
N TRP A 55 2.07 13.80 9.55
CA TRP A 55 2.65 14.56 8.46
C TRP A 55 4.18 14.53 8.48
N GLU A 56 4.82 14.62 9.66
CA GLU A 56 6.30 14.60 9.76
C GLU A 56 6.92 13.32 9.20
N ARG A 57 6.18 12.21 9.29
CA ARG A 57 6.60 10.91 8.78
C ARG A 57 6.36 10.76 7.27
N SER A 58 5.24 11.28 6.80
CA SER A 58 4.75 11.05 5.43
C SER A 58 5.19 12.10 4.43
N ARG A 59 5.59 13.31 4.86
CA ARG A 59 6.00 14.45 4.03
C ARG A 59 6.94 14.10 2.88
N ASP A 60 7.98 13.31 3.14
CA ASP A 60 9.01 13.04 2.12
C ASP A 60 8.61 11.94 1.10
N ASN A 61 7.62 11.12 1.45
CA ASN A 61 7.32 9.88 0.72
C ASN A 61 5.84 9.73 0.32
N TYR A 62 4.93 10.62 0.76
CA TYR A 62 3.48 10.45 0.56
C TYR A 62 3.08 10.28 -0.92
N TRP A 63 3.72 11.03 -1.82
CA TRP A 63 3.46 11.00 -3.26
C TRP A 63 4.05 9.78 -3.99
N LYS A 64 4.97 9.05 -3.33
CA LYS A 64 5.61 7.84 -3.89
C LYS A 64 4.74 6.60 -3.69
N TYR A 65 3.89 6.59 -2.66
CA TYR A 65 2.99 5.46 -2.41
C TYR A 65 1.94 5.35 -3.53
N GLY A 66 1.54 4.12 -3.85
CA GLY A 66 0.54 3.89 -4.89
C GLY A 66 -0.85 4.25 -4.37
N THR A 67 -1.60 5.11 -5.04
CA THR A 67 -3.00 5.47 -4.68
C THR A 67 -4.01 4.64 -5.45
N VAL A 68 -3.84 4.49 -6.77
CA VAL A 68 -4.74 3.70 -7.64
C VAL A 68 -3.92 2.71 -8.46
N PHE A 69 -4.48 1.53 -8.74
CA PHE A 69 -3.79 0.51 -9.55
C PHE A 69 -3.73 0.94 -11.02
N PHE A 70 -4.80 1.56 -11.50
CA PHE A 70 -4.92 2.13 -12.84
C PHE A 70 -4.68 3.65 -12.81
N ASP A 71 -3.41 4.06 -12.83
CA ASP A 71 -3.02 5.45 -13.10
C ASP A 71 -1.88 5.45 -14.12
N MET A 72 -2.24 5.27 -15.41
CA MET A 72 -1.25 5.21 -16.50
C MET A 72 -0.54 6.55 -16.72
N ASP A 73 -1.23 7.65 -16.42
CA ASP A 73 -0.73 9.01 -16.63
C ASP A 73 -0.04 9.60 -15.40
N ASN A 74 0.05 8.83 -14.32
CA ASN A 74 0.67 9.20 -13.05
C ASN A 74 0.17 10.55 -12.49
N ARG A 75 -1.08 10.91 -12.79
CA ARG A 75 -1.64 12.25 -12.46
C ARG A 75 -1.89 12.38 -10.97
N LEU A 76 -2.18 11.28 -10.28
CA LEU A 76 -2.54 11.26 -8.87
C LEU A 76 -1.31 11.25 -7.94
N ARG A 77 -0.11 11.13 -8.50
CA ARG A 77 1.17 11.06 -7.76
C ARG A 77 2.01 12.33 -7.89
N LYS A 78 1.39 13.42 -8.33
CA LYS A 78 2.06 14.73 -8.40
C LYS A 78 2.20 15.32 -7.00
N ARG A 79 3.36 15.91 -6.76
CA ARG A 79 3.66 16.65 -5.54
C ARG A 79 2.82 17.94 -5.52
N CYS A 80 2.23 18.25 -4.36
CA CYS A 80 1.38 19.42 -4.16
C CYS A 80 2.04 20.35 -3.14
N GLU A 81 3.00 21.15 -3.59
CA GLU A 81 3.84 22.01 -2.74
C GLU A 81 3.04 22.98 -1.87
N LEU A 82 1.93 23.53 -2.40
CA LEU A 82 1.04 24.42 -1.65
C LEU A 82 0.43 23.73 -0.41
N MET A 83 -0.01 22.49 -0.57
CA MET A 83 -0.59 21.72 0.54
C MET A 83 0.46 21.33 1.57
N GLU A 84 1.70 21.06 1.12
CA GLU A 84 2.82 20.77 2.02
C GLU A 84 3.13 21.97 2.91
N MET A 85 3.24 23.17 2.33
CA MET A 85 3.49 24.40 3.09
C MET A 85 2.38 24.64 4.13
N LEU A 86 1.12 24.48 3.73
CA LEU A 86 -0.02 24.66 4.65
C LEU A 86 0.02 23.64 5.82
N GLN A 87 0.38 22.38 5.54
CA GLN A 87 0.47 21.35 6.58
C GLN A 87 1.67 21.57 7.50
N ASP A 88 2.79 22.07 6.97
CA ASP A 88 3.96 22.46 7.77
C ASP A 88 3.60 23.62 8.73
N GLU A 89 2.93 24.66 8.23
CA GLU A 89 2.47 25.80 9.04
C GLU A 89 1.47 25.38 10.13
N MET A 90 0.53 24.50 9.78
CA MET A 90 -0.44 23.93 10.74
C MET A 90 0.27 23.14 11.85
N LEU A 91 1.33 22.42 11.50
CA LEU A 91 2.11 21.63 12.45
C LEU A 91 2.94 22.53 13.37
N GLU A 92 3.56 23.58 12.83
CA GLU A 92 4.23 24.60 13.63
C GLU A 92 3.25 25.33 14.57
N ALA A 93 2.05 25.67 14.09
CA ALA A 93 1.01 26.28 14.91
C ALA A 93 0.51 25.33 16.00
N ALA A 94 0.36 24.05 15.71
CA ALA A 94 -0.03 23.03 16.69
C ALA A 94 1.03 22.83 17.78
N LYS A 95 2.33 22.83 17.42
CA LYS A 95 3.45 22.80 18.37
C LYS A 95 3.47 24.05 19.25
N LYS A 96 3.27 25.23 18.67
CA LYS A 96 3.17 26.51 19.41
C LYS A 96 2.00 26.52 20.40
N ARG A 97 0.90 25.82 20.09
CA ARG A 97 -0.27 25.68 20.96
C ARG A 97 -0.12 24.60 22.03
N GLY A 98 0.93 23.78 21.99
CA GLY A 98 1.14 22.67 22.93
C GLY A 98 0.11 21.54 22.81
N THR A 99 -0.69 21.52 21.74
CA THR A 99 -1.66 20.45 21.46
C THR A 99 -1.00 19.17 20.94
N ARG A 100 0.32 19.22 20.71
CA ARG A 100 1.16 18.13 20.23
C ARG A 100 2.61 18.34 20.67
#